data_AF-A0A8I0SQX5-F1
#
_entry.id   AF-A0A8I0SQX5-F1
#
_cell.length_a   1.000
_cell.length_b   1.000
_cell.length_c   1.000
_cell.angle_alpha   90.00
_cell.angle_beta   90.00
_cell.angle_gamma   90.00
#
_symmetry.space_group_name_H-M   'P 1'
#
loop_
_entity.id
_entity.type
_entity.pdbx_description
1 polymer ?
#
loop_
_entity_poly.entity_id
_entity_poly.type
_entity_poly.pdbx_seq_one_letter_code
_entity_poly.pdbx_strand_id
1 'polypeptide(L)'
;MSDSLSWRIILAELADRLAGRYNLHLEIDLQILEEIQSQMDRTLTEYGQNHNIAKIAGHSSFWIRKLKPVLHKNTSPIKNLSINEELSVFVGLALCRRFGPRRFKIDPCVLYDWVVSLRTHAHSPHSSTLMFELLTRGFISVNPPR
;
A
#
# COMPACT_ATOMS: atom_id res chain seq x y z
N MET A 1 13.07 -7.66 -18.02
CA MET A 1 12.88 -6.24 -17.69
C MET A 1 12.59 -6.16 -16.20
N SER A 2 13.63 -5.98 -15.38
CA SER A 2 13.49 -5.76 -13.94
C SER A 2 13.38 -4.26 -13.70
N ASP A 3 12.23 -3.68 -14.00
CA ASP A 3 11.85 -2.45 -13.30
C ASP A 3 11.63 -2.89 -11.85
N SER A 4 12.68 -2.86 -11.04
CA SER A 4 12.61 -3.19 -9.63
C SER A 4 11.48 -2.36 -9.05
N LEU A 5 10.44 -3.04 -8.57
CA LEU A 5 9.21 -2.45 -8.04
C LEU A 5 9.63 -1.40 -7.01
N SER A 6 9.67 -0.13 -7.41
CA SER A 6 10.34 0.94 -6.64
C SER A 6 9.43 1.45 -5.52
N TRP A 7 8.82 0.55 -4.77
CA TRP A 7 7.84 0.85 -3.74
C TRP A 7 8.45 1.70 -2.62
N ARG A 8 9.77 1.61 -2.39
CA ARG A 8 10.51 2.52 -1.49
C ARG A 8 10.40 3.99 -1.93
N ILE A 9 10.56 4.25 -3.22
CA ILE A 9 10.41 5.60 -3.79
C ILE A 9 8.96 6.05 -3.64
N ILE A 10 8.00 5.17 -3.94
CA ILE A 10 6.56 5.45 -3.78
C ILE A 10 6.21 5.76 -2.32
N LEU A 11 6.76 5.01 -1.37
CA LEU A 11 6.54 5.23 0.06
C LEU A 11 7.10 6.58 0.49
N ALA A 12 8.33 6.92 0.11
CA ALA A 12 8.94 8.20 0.43
C ALA A 12 8.13 9.38 -0.15
N GLU A 13 7.77 9.31 -1.44
CA GLU A 13 6.94 10.33 -2.09
C GLU A 13 5.58 10.52 -1.39
N LEU A 14 4.95 9.44 -0.94
CA LEU A 14 3.66 9.50 -0.25
C LEU A 14 3.79 9.98 1.19
N ALA A 15 4.86 9.60 1.88
CA ALA A 15 5.17 10.10 3.21
C ALA A 15 5.38 11.62 3.17
N ASP A 16 6.14 12.15 2.21
CA ASP A 16 6.34 13.59 2.03
C ASP A 16 5.03 14.33 1.72
N ARG A 17 4.16 13.75 0.88
CA ARG A 17 2.84 14.33 0.61
C ARG A 17 1.95 14.37 1.85
N LEU A 18 1.97 13.32 2.67
CA LEU A 18 1.20 13.31 3.92
C LEU A 18 1.80 14.26 4.95
N ALA A 19 3.13 14.36 5.02
CA ALA A 19 3.84 15.33 5.85
C ALA A 19 3.37 16.76 5.52
N GLY A 20 3.33 17.12 4.23
CA GLY A 20 2.80 18.40 3.77
C GLY A 20 1.32 18.61 4.09
N ARG A 21 0.46 17.60 3.84
CA ARG A 21 -0.98 17.67 4.11
C ARG A 21 -1.30 17.90 5.59
N TYR A 22 -0.54 17.25 6.47
CA TYR A 22 -0.76 17.32 7.92
C TYR A 22 0.09 18.40 8.62
N ASN A 23 0.96 19.09 7.88
CA ASN A 23 1.97 20.01 8.42
C ASN A 23 2.82 19.36 9.52
N LEU A 24 3.33 18.15 9.22
CA LEU A 24 4.10 17.30 10.14
C LEU A 24 5.49 17.03 9.58
N HIS A 25 6.47 16.84 10.47
CA HIS A 25 7.79 16.34 10.07
C HIS A 25 7.86 14.82 10.29
N LEU A 26 7.64 14.06 9.21
CA LEU A 26 7.60 12.60 9.25
C LEU A 26 9.02 12.04 9.05
N GLU A 27 9.45 11.17 9.96
CA GLU A 27 10.70 10.41 9.84
C GLU A 27 10.38 8.98 9.38
N ILE A 28 11.19 8.43 8.46
CA ILE A 28 11.08 7.03 8.03
C ILE A 28 12.11 6.20 8.79
N ASP A 29 11.65 5.17 9.49
CA ASP A 29 12.51 4.16 10.10
C ASP A 29 13.06 3.22 9.03
N LEU A 30 14.37 3.33 8.78
CA LEU A 30 15.05 2.57 7.74
C LEU A 30 15.16 1.08 8.04
N GLN A 31 15.25 0.69 9.32
CA GLN A 31 15.33 -0.73 9.68
C GLN A 31 13.99 -1.42 9.43
N ILE A 32 12.89 -0.75 9.80
CA ILE A 32 11.54 -1.24 9.49
C ILE A 32 11.32 -1.32 7.98
N LEU A 33 11.84 -0.35 7.22
CA LEU A 33 11.75 -0.36 5.76
C LEU A 33 12.49 -1.55 5.13
N GLU A 34 13.65 -1.91 5.67
CA GLU A 34 14.40 -3.10 5.24
C GLU A 34 13.66 -4.39 5.56
N GLU A 35 13.00 -4.48 6.71
CA GLU A 35 12.14 -5.62 7.05
C GLU A 35 10.97 -5.74 6.07
N ILE A 36 10.27 -4.63 5.77
CA ILE A 36 9.19 -4.62 4.77
C ILE A 36 9.72 -5.08 3.41
N GLN A 37 10.91 -4.63 2.99
CA GLN A 37 11.54 -5.09 1.74
C GLN A 37 11.73 -6.60 1.72
N SER A 38 12.30 -7.15 2.79
CA SER A 38 12.55 -8.59 2.90
C SER A 38 11.25 -9.40 2.78
N GLN A 39 10.17 -8.95 3.43
CA GLN A 39 8.85 -9.60 3.32
C GLN A 39 8.27 -9.50 1.91
N MET A 40 8.47 -8.39 1.22
CA MET A 40 8.02 -8.18 -0.15
C MET A 40 8.80 -9.02 -1.15
N ASP A 41 10.13 -9.11 -1.01
CA ASP A 41 10.99 -9.93 -1.89
C ASP A 41 10.64 -11.42 -1.77
N ARG A 42 10.37 -11.88 -0.55
CA ARG A 42 9.83 -13.21 -0.30
C ARG A 42 8.48 -13.42 -1.00
N THR A 43 7.56 -12.47 -0.85
CA THR A 43 6.23 -12.52 -1.48
C THR A 43 6.34 -12.61 -3.02
N LEU A 44 7.22 -11.81 -3.62
CA LEU A 44 7.45 -11.83 -5.08
C LEU A 44 7.99 -13.19 -5.54
N THR A 45 8.90 -13.79 -4.76
CA THR A 45 9.42 -15.13 -5.02
C THR A 45 8.31 -16.18 -4.96
N GLU A 46 7.42 -16.11 -3.96
CA GLU A 46 6.29 -17.04 -3.78
C GLU A 46 5.24 -16.92 -4.91
N TYR A 47 5.05 -15.72 -5.48
CA TYR A 47 4.08 -15.49 -6.56
C TYR A 47 4.60 -15.82 -7.98
N GLY A 48 5.89 -16.03 -8.16
CA GLY A 48 6.48 -16.41 -9.46
C GLY A 48 6.32 -15.32 -10.54
N GLN A 49 6.47 -15.68 -11.82
CA GLN A 49 6.59 -14.67 -12.90
C GLN A 49 5.29 -13.92 -13.28
N ASN A 50 4.11 -14.39 -12.85
CA ASN A 50 2.83 -13.82 -13.26
C ASN A 50 2.21 -12.97 -12.13
N HIS A 51 2.84 -11.83 -11.87
CA HIS A 51 2.48 -10.98 -10.75
C HIS A 51 1.14 -10.26 -10.96
N ASN A 52 0.09 -10.70 -10.27
CA ASN A 52 -1.08 -9.84 -10.09
C ASN A 52 -0.68 -8.64 -9.20
N ILE A 53 -0.59 -7.45 -9.80
CA ILE A 53 -0.22 -6.20 -9.11
C ILE A 53 -1.11 -5.93 -7.90
N ALA A 54 -2.39 -6.30 -7.94
CA ALA A 54 -3.30 -6.15 -6.79
C ALA A 54 -2.84 -6.98 -5.59
N LYS A 55 -2.28 -8.17 -5.81
CA LYS A 55 -1.73 -9.01 -4.73
C LYS A 55 -0.49 -8.38 -4.11
N ILE A 56 0.41 -7.86 -4.94
CA ILE A 56 1.61 -7.15 -4.47
C ILE A 56 1.22 -5.90 -3.68
N ALA A 57 0.24 -5.13 -4.18
CA ALA A 57 -0.29 -3.96 -3.50
C ALA A 57 -0.91 -4.32 -2.14
N GLY A 58 -1.67 -5.41 -2.07
CA GLY A 58 -2.26 -5.92 -0.83
C GLY A 58 -1.22 -6.37 0.20
N HIS A 59 -0.18 -7.11 -0.21
CA HIS A 59 0.94 -7.46 0.67
C HIS A 59 1.70 -6.22 1.15
N SER A 60 1.99 -5.28 0.25
CA SER A 60 2.70 -4.03 0.59
C SER A 60 1.91 -3.23 1.63
N SER A 61 0.61 -3.05 1.38
CA SER A 61 -0.30 -2.37 2.29
C SER A 61 -0.35 -3.05 3.66
N PHE A 62 -0.44 -4.39 3.70
CA PHE A 62 -0.41 -5.14 4.95
C PHE A 62 0.86 -4.88 5.76
N TRP A 63 2.04 -5.04 5.16
CA TRP A 63 3.32 -4.94 5.88
C TRP A 63 3.61 -3.51 6.33
N ILE A 64 3.33 -2.51 5.51
CA ILE A 64 3.46 -1.10 5.90
C ILE A 64 2.54 -0.78 7.08
N ARG A 65 1.28 -1.23 7.04
CA ARG A 65 0.34 -1.04 8.16
C ARG A 65 0.80 -1.73 9.43
N LYS A 66 1.31 -2.97 9.29
CA LYS A 66 1.70 -3.82 10.42
C LYS A 66 2.95 -3.29 11.11
N LEU A 67 3.96 -2.92 10.32
CA LEU A 67 5.28 -2.55 10.81
C LEU A 67 5.45 -1.04 11.04
N LYS A 68 4.61 -0.20 10.43
CA LYS A 68 4.50 1.26 10.68
C LYS A 68 5.84 2.01 10.51
N PRO A 69 6.36 2.09 9.28
CA PRO A 69 7.70 2.66 9.03
C PRO A 69 7.79 4.17 9.25
N VAL A 70 6.68 4.89 9.42
CA VAL A 70 6.68 6.35 9.57
C VAL A 70 6.41 6.76 11.00
N LEU A 71 7.25 7.66 11.52
CA LEU A 71 7.19 8.16 12.88
C LEU A 71 7.11 9.68 12.89
N HIS A 72 6.39 10.23 13.86
CA HIS A 72 6.45 11.65 14.20
C HIS A 72 6.63 11.80 15.70
N LYS A 73 7.79 12.31 16.13
CA LYS A 73 8.17 12.43 17.55
C LYS A 73 7.25 13.34 18.36
N ASN A 74 6.69 14.37 17.73
CA ASN A 74 5.85 15.38 18.39
C ASN A 74 4.35 15.11 18.22
N THR A 75 3.94 13.86 18.02
CA THR A 75 2.54 13.47 17.78
C THR A 75 2.14 12.31 18.68
N SER A 76 0.85 12.21 19.03
CA SER A 76 0.33 11.11 19.84
C SER A 76 0.46 9.74 19.13
N PRO A 77 0.65 8.64 19.88
CA PRO A 77 0.72 7.29 19.31
C PRO A 77 -0.47 6.93 18.41
N ILE A 78 -1.67 7.40 18.76
CA ILE A 78 -2.91 7.17 18.00
C ILE A 78 -2.85 7.86 16.62
N LYS A 79 -2.31 9.08 16.57
CA LYS A 79 -2.20 9.82 15.31
C LYS A 79 -1.07 9.25 14.43
N ASN A 80 0.03 8.77 15.03
CA ASN A 80 1.05 8.00 14.30
C ASN A 80 0.48 6.70 13.71
N LEU A 81 -0.39 6.00 14.46
CA LEU A 81 -1.11 4.83 13.94
C LEU A 81 -1.96 5.20 12.72
N SER A 82 -2.77 6.26 12.83
CA SER A 82 -3.65 6.69 11.73
C SER A 82 -2.89 7.08 10.46
N ILE A 83 -1.75 7.77 10.60
CA ILE A 83 -0.89 8.15 9.47
C ILE A 83 -0.36 6.91 8.75
N ASN A 84 0.13 5.91 9.48
CA ASN A 84 0.65 4.68 8.88
C ASN A 84 -0.46 3.84 8.22
N GLU A 85 -1.66 3.82 8.80
CA GLU A 85 -2.81 3.15 8.19
C GLU A 85 -3.21 3.81 6.88
N GLU A 86 -3.33 5.14 6.82
CA GLU A 86 -3.64 5.87 5.59
C GLU A 86 -2.52 5.70 4.54
N LEU A 87 -1.26 5.86 4.95
CA LEU A 87 -0.09 5.67 4.10
C LEU A 87 -0.06 4.26 3.48
N SER A 88 -0.37 3.24 4.28
CA SER A 88 -0.37 1.85 3.81
C SER A 88 -1.35 1.62 2.66
N VAL A 89 -2.53 2.24 2.70
CA VAL A 89 -3.53 2.12 1.63
C VAL A 89 -3.07 2.90 0.40
N PHE A 90 -2.54 4.11 0.60
CA PHE A 90 -2.04 4.92 -0.51
C PHE A 90 -0.87 4.29 -1.25
N VAL A 91 0.04 3.61 -0.56
CA VAL A 91 1.13 2.88 -1.22
C VAL A 91 0.59 1.74 -2.08
N GLY A 92 -0.33 0.93 -1.54
CA GLY A 92 -0.97 -0.14 -2.32
C GLY A 92 -1.70 0.42 -3.55
N LEU A 93 -2.45 1.51 -3.40
CA LEU A 93 -3.13 2.17 -4.51
C LEU A 93 -2.17 2.77 -5.53
N ALA A 94 -1.06 3.37 -5.09
CA ALA A 94 -0.05 3.92 -5.98
C ALA A 94 0.63 2.81 -6.79
N LEU A 95 0.87 1.64 -6.20
CA LEU A 95 1.34 0.45 -6.92
C LEU A 95 0.32 0.00 -7.97
N CYS A 96 -0.96 -0.13 -7.61
CA CYS A 96 -2.03 -0.44 -8.55
C CYS A 96 -2.14 0.60 -9.67
N ARG A 97 -1.91 1.89 -9.40
CA ARG A 97 -1.99 2.95 -10.40
C ARG A 97 -0.80 2.98 -11.34
N ARG A 98 0.40 2.69 -10.81
CA ARG A 98 1.65 2.73 -11.57
C ARG A 98 1.80 1.50 -12.46
N PHE A 99 1.34 0.34 -12.01
CA PHE A 99 1.55 -0.94 -12.69
C PHE A 99 0.25 -1.65 -13.12
N GLY A 100 -0.91 -1.21 -12.64
CA GLY A 100 -2.23 -1.66 -13.12
C GLY A 100 -2.81 -0.73 -14.19
N PRO A 101 -4.14 -0.66 -14.38
CA PRO A 101 -4.73 0.17 -15.42
C PRO A 101 -4.54 1.65 -15.16
N ARG A 102 -4.37 2.38 -16.27
CA ARG A 102 -4.00 3.80 -16.29
C ARG A 102 -4.98 4.73 -15.57
N ARG A 103 -6.24 4.33 -15.36
CA ARG A 103 -7.26 5.14 -14.69
C ARG A 103 -8.17 4.27 -13.84
N PHE A 104 -8.25 4.62 -12.56
CA PHE A 104 -9.31 4.17 -11.69
C PHE A 104 -9.76 5.28 -10.76
N LYS A 105 -11.04 5.25 -10.37
CA LYS A 105 -11.63 6.13 -9.38
C LYS A 105 -12.22 5.25 -8.28
N ILE A 106 -11.86 5.54 -7.04
CA ILE A 106 -12.45 4.91 -5.86
C ILE A 106 -13.31 5.96 -5.20
N ASP A 107 -14.54 5.60 -4.87
CA ASP A 107 -15.42 6.48 -4.11
C ASP A 107 -14.84 6.73 -2.70
N PRO A 108 -14.86 7.96 -2.18
CA PRO A 108 -14.31 8.27 -0.86
C PRO A 108 -14.88 7.40 0.28
N CYS A 109 -16.16 7.02 0.22
CA CYS A 109 -16.77 6.15 1.22
C CYS A 109 -16.18 4.74 1.16
N VAL A 110 -15.97 4.21 -0.06
CA VAL A 110 -15.31 2.91 -0.27
C VAL A 110 -13.87 2.92 0.25
N LEU A 111 -13.14 4.03 0.03
CA LEU A 111 -11.79 4.19 0.57
C LEU A 111 -11.78 4.21 2.11
N TYR A 112 -12.74 4.90 2.73
CA TYR A 112 -12.89 4.93 4.18
C TYR A 112 -13.19 3.54 4.75
N ASP A 113 -14.19 2.84 4.19
CA ASP A 113 -14.56 1.49 4.60
C ASP A 113 -13.40 0.51 4.44
N TRP A 114 -12.53 0.74 3.47
CA TRP A 114 -11.33 -0.04 3.26
C TRP A 114 -10.29 0.17 4.36
N VAL A 115 -10.01 1.43 4.73
CA VAL A 115 -9.12 1.73 5.86
C VAL A 115 -9.65 1.09 7.13
N VAL A 116 -10.97 1.21 7.39
CA VAL A 116 -11.63 0.59 8.53
C VAL A 116 -11.48 -0.93 8.50
N SER A 117 -11.78 -1.56 7.36
CA SER A 117 -11.69 -3.03 7.21
C SER A 117 -10.26 -3.56 7.34
N LEU A 118 -9.27 -2.84 6.81
CA LEU A 118 -7.86 -3.20 6.99
C LEU A 118 -7.46 -3.09 8.46
N ARG A 119 -7.96 -2.08 9.18
CA ARG A 119 -7.74 -1.89 10.61
C ARG A 119 -8.37 -3.03 11.42
N THR A 120 -9.63 -3.38 11.16
CA THR A 120 -10.42 -4.27 12.01
C THR A 120 -10.40 -5.74 11.61
N HIS A 121 -10.13 -6.07 10.35
CA HIS A 121 -10.36 -7.42 9.80
C HIS A 121 -9.19 -8.00 8.99
N ALA A 122 -8.27 -7.18 8.47
CA ALA A 122 -7.15 -7.67 7.67
C ALA A 122 -5.95 -8.09 8.53
N HIS A 123 -6.11 -9.19 9.27
CA HIS A 123 -5.08 -9.73 10.15
C HIS A 123 -4.00 -10.55 9.42
N SER A 124 -4.11 -10.70 8.10
CA SER A 124 -3.15 -11.45 7.29
C SER A 124 -2.83 -10.74 5.96
N PRO A 125 -1.66 -11.03 5.35
CA PRO A 125 -1.35 -10.55 4.00
C PRO A 125 -2.37 -11.02 2.96
N HIS A 126 -2.92 -12.23 3.10
CA HIS A 126 -3.89 -12.79 2.17
C HIS A 126 -5.27 -12.10 2.23
N SER A 127 -5.72 -11.71 3.43
CA SER A 127 -6.98 -10.95 3.56
C SER A 127 -6.86 -9.56 2.92
N SER A 128 -5.73 -8.88 3.14
CA SER A 128 -5.43 -7.59 2.49
C SER A 128 -5.37 -7.75 0.96
N THR A 129 -4.71 -8.81 0.49
CA THR A 129 -4.66 -9.17 -0.93
C THR A 129 -6.03 -9.38 -1.54
N LEU A 130 -6.90 -10.16 -0.91
CA LEU A 130 -8.24 -10.40 -1.42
C LEU A 130 -9.04 -9.10 -1.51
N MET A 131 -8.95 -8.22 -0.50
CA MET A 131 -9.58 -6.90 -0.56
C MET A 131 -9.06 -6.06 -1.72
N PHE A 132 -7.73 -6.00 -1.90
CA PHE A 132 -7.14 -5.33 -3.05
C PHE A 132 -7.64 -5.94 -4.34
N GLU A 133 -7.62 -7.26 -4.52
CA GLU A 133 -8.11 -7.95 -5.71
C GLU A 133 -9.60 -7.68 -5.99
N LEU A 134 -10.46 -7.64 -4.97
CA LEU A 134 -11.89 -7.37 -5.14
C LEU A 134 -12.17 -5.91 -5.54
N LEU A 135 -11.50 -4.97 -4.88
CA LEU A 135 -11.67 -3.53 -5.13
C LEU A 135 -10.99 -3.09 -6.42
N THR A 136 -9.92 -3.80 -6.79
CA THR A 136 -9.26 -3.65 -8.08
C THR A 136 -9.85 -4.56 -9.15
N ARG A 137 -10.81 -5.46 -8.90
CA ARG A 137 -11.38 -6.32 -9.95
C ARG A 137 -12.13 -5.53 -11.03
N GLY A 138 -12.59 -4.32 -10.71
CA GLY A 138 -13.04 -3.33 -11.71
C GLY A 138 -11.94 -2.83 -12.66
N PHE A 139 -10.70 -3.31 -12.52
CA PHE A 139 -9.52 -3.00 -13.32
C PHE A 139 -9.25 -4.06 -14.40
N ILE A 140 -10.03 -5.14 -14.46
CA ILE A 140 -9.91 -6.17 -15.49
C ILE A 140 -10.82 -5.82 -16.67
N SER A 141 -10.16 -5.39 -17.75
CA SER A 141 -10.60 -5.24 -19.15
C SER A 141 -11.67 -4.18 -19.48
N VAL A 142 -11.19 -2.99 -19.89
CA VAL A 142 -11.82 -2.25 -20.98
C VAL A 142 -10.85 -2.23 -22.16
N ASN A 143 -10.59 -3.41 -22.73
CA ASN A 143 -10.31 -3.53 -24.15
C ASN A 143 -11.16 -4.70 -24.65
N PRO A 144 -12.19 -4.46 -25.48
CA PRO A 144 -12.86 -5.57 -26.15
C PRO A 144 -11.81 -6.30 -27.01
N PRO A 145 -11.95 -7.63 -27.20
CA PRO A 145 -11.10 -8.35 -28.13
C PRO A 145 -11.18 -7.68 -29.51
N ARG A 146 -10.02 -7.47 -30.14
CA ARG A 146 -9.92 -7.18 -31.57
C ARG A 146 -10.03 -8.48 -32.36
#